data_AF-A0A4R5BU19-F1
#
_entry.id   AF-A0A4R5BU19-F1
#
_cell.length_a   1.000
_cell.length_b   1.000
_cell.length_c   1.000
_cell.angle_alpha   90.00
_cell.angle_beta   90.00
_cell.angle_gamma   90.00
#
_symmetry.space_group_name_H-M   'P 1'
#
loop_
_entity.id
_entity.type
_entity.pdbx_description
1 polymer ?
#
loop_
_entity_poly.entity_id
_entity_poly.type
_entity_poly.pdbx_seq_one_letter_code
_entity_poly.pdbx_strand_id
1 'polypeptide(L)'
;MQAPESPRGAPALEASEPPPGTPALEVGDDLSAVCGFVAAQAARHGVIGNRAALLVIAAGDVAAALLKAGTGDQATVHVWPQPAALVCTFRALDGRDAPRVPLPRLQDQVEVTSAGPVTTIRVPLPA
;
A
#
# COMPACT_ATOMS: atom_id res chain seq x y z
N MET A 1 -42.92 13.67 -4.72
CA MET A 1 -41.71 14.45 -4.45
C MET A 1 -40.54 13.48 -4.48
N GLN A 2 -39.71 13.51 -5.53
CA GLN A 2 -38.49 12.71 -5.63
C GLN A 2 -37.36 13.48 -4.95
N ALA A 3 -36.67 12.84 -4.01
CA ALA A 3 -35.45 13.34 -3.40
C ALA A 3 -34.25 12.95 -4.30
N PRO A 4 -33.21 13.79 -4.38
CA PRO A 4 -32.16 13.70 -5.38
C PRO A 4 -31.26 12.47 -5.19
N GLU A 5 -30.98 11.81 -6.30
CA GLU A 5 -30.04 10.70 -6.42
C GLU A 5 -28.64 11.18 -5.99
N SER A 6 -28.13 10.61 -4.90
CA SER A 6 -26.74 10.80 -4.47
C SER A 6 -25.79 10.43 -5.60
N PRO A 7 -24.70 11.19 -5.81
CA PRO A 7 -23.77 10.93 -6.89
C PRO A 7 -23.16 9.54 -6.72
N ARG A 8 -23.17 8.75 -7.80
CA ARG A 8 -22.40 7.50 -7.96
C ARG A 8 -20.95 7.78 -7.57
N GLY A 9 -20.61 7.50 -6.31
CA GLY A 9 -19.22 7.43 -5.88
C GLY A 9 -18.53 6.39 -6.76
N ALA A 10 -17.41 6.78 -7.37
CA ALA A 10 -16.46 5.81 -7.91
C ALA A 10 -16.31 4.67 -6.90
N PRO A 11 -16.25 3.39 -7.33
CA PRO A 11 -16.09 2.30 -6.38
C PRO A 11 -14.88 2.63 -5.52
N ALA A 12 -15.12 2.82 -4.23
CA ALA A 12 -14.06 2.82 -3.26
C ALA A 12 -13.33 1.50 -3.52
N LEU A 13 -12.10 1.57 -4.03
CA LEU A 13 -11.21 0.43 -4.11
C LEU A 13 -11.19 -0.15 -2.70
N GLU A 14 -11.97 -1.21 -2.47
CA GLU A 14 -12.08 -1.84 -1.16
C GLU A 14 -10.66 -2.13 -0.72
N ALA A 15 -10.30 -1.66 0.48
CA ALA A 15 -8.98 -1.86 1.04
C ALA A 15 -8.67 -3.36 0.92
N SER A 16 -7.75 -3.70 0.02
CA SER A 16 -7.55 -5.09 -0.33
C SER A 16 -7.00 -5.80 0.89
N GLU A 17 -7.72 -6.79 1.38
CA GLU A 17 -7.28 -7.57 2.53
C GLU A 17 -6.23 -8.59 2.08
N PRO A 18 -5.11 -8.76 2.81
CA PRO A 18 -4.15 -9.79 2.49
C PRO A 18 -4.79 -11.18 2.63
N PRO A 19 -4.52 -12.12 1.69
CA PRO A 19 -4.92 -13.51 1.85
C PRO A 19 -4.37 -14.12 3.16
N PRO A 20 -5.05 -15.12 3.75
CA PRO A 20 -4.56 -15.81 4.93
C PRO A 20 -3.14 -16.36 4.72
N GLY A 21 -2.26 -16.13 5.69
CA GLY A 21 -0.86 -16.57 5.64
C GLY A 21 0.07 -15.67 4.82
N THR A 22 -0.39 -14.52 4.33
CA THR A 22 0.49 -13.50 3.72
C THR A 22 1.52 -13.04 4.75
N PRO A 23 2.83 -13.06 4.42
CA PRO A 23 3.86 -12.58 5.32
C PRO A 23 3.63 -11.10 5.68
N ALA A 24 3.80 -10.80 6.97
CA ALA A 24 3.76 -9.46 7.52
C ALA A 24 5.14 -9.05 8.02
N LEU A 25 5.49 -7.78 7.86
CA LEU A 25 6.61 -7.15 8.56
C LEU A 25 6.07 -5.98 9.41
N GLU A 26 6.55 -5.82 10.63
CA GLU A 26 6.35 -4.60 11.42
C GLU A 26 7.21 -3.47 10.84
N VAL A 27 6.60 -2.31 10.59
CA VAL A 27 7.29 -1.20 9.92
C VAL A 27 8.45 -0.69 10.77
N GLY A 28 8.22 -0.43 12.07
CA GLY A 28 9.25 0.05 12.99
C GLY A 28 9.92 1.33 12.49
N ASP A 29 11.16 1.57 12.91
CA ASP A 29 11.99 2.72 12.53
C ASP A 29 13.00 2.43 11.40
N ASP A 30 13.17 1.17 11.00
CA ASP A 30 14.07 0.75 9.94
C ASP A 30 13.40 0.75 8.56
N LEU A 31 13.44 1.91 7.90
CA LEU A 31 12.97 2.06 6.52
C LEU A 31 13.71 1.14 5.52
N SER A 32 14.97 0.79 5.80
CA SER A 32 15.72 -0.11 4.91
C SER A 32 15.19 -1.53 5.01
N ALA A 33 14.80 -1.97 6.20
CA ALA A 33 14.13 -3.26 6.40
C ALA A 33 12.80 -3.33 5.64
N VAL A 34 11.99 -2.26 5.68
CA VAL A 34 10.73 -2.19 4.92
C VAL A 34 10.99 -2.30 3.42
N CYS A 35 11.90 -1.50 2.88
CA CYS A 35 12.27 -1.54 1.47
C CYS A 35 12.78 -2.93 1.06
N GLY A 36 13.64 -3.55 1.88
CA GLY A 36 14.19 -4.88 1.64
C GLY A 36 13.12 -5.97 1.65
N PHE A 37 12.19 -5.92 2.60
CA PHE A 37 11.04 -6.84 2.66
C PHE A 37 10.15 -6.71 1.42
N VAL A 38 9.78 -5.49 1.04
CA VAL A 38 8.93 -5.25 -0.13
C VAL A 38 9.61 -5.73 -1.41
N ALA A 39 10.91 -5.47 -1.58
CA ALA A 39 11.69 -5.96 -2.71
C ALA A 39 11.73 -7.50 -2.74
N ALA A 40 11.96 -8.14 -1.58
CA ALA A 40 11.98 -9.60 -1.47
C ALA A 40 10.61 -10.21 -1.82
N GLN A 41 9.50 -9.65 -1.35
CA GLN A 41 8.17 -10.15 -1.69
C GLN A 41 7.83 -9.92 -3.17
N ALA A 42 8.19 -8.76 -3.74
CA ALA A 42 8.01 -8.51 -5.17
C ALA A 42 8.75 -9.56 -6.01
N ALA A 43 10.01 -9.84 -5.68
CA ALA A 43 10.81 -10.86 -6.35
C ALA A 43 10.22 -12.28 -6.19
N ARG A 44 9.72 -12.64 -5.00
CA ARG A 44 9.03 -13.93 -4.74
C ARG A 44 7.79 -14.12 -5.61
N HIS A 45 7.14 -13.04 -6.01
CA HIS A 45 5.99 -13.06 -6.91
C HIS A 45 6.35 -12.83 -8.38
N GLY A 46 7.64 -12.86 -8.73
CA GLY A 46 8.12 -12.70 -10.10
C GLY A 46 8.08 -11.26 -10.63
N VAL A 47 7.83 -10.27 -9.76
CA VAL A 47 7.84 -8.85 -10.13
C VAL A 47 9.25 -8.31 -9.94
N ILE A 48 9.88 -7.94 -11.05
CA ILE A 48 11.28 -7.48 -11.10
C ILE A 48 11.42 -6.18 -11.89
N GLY A 49 12.61 -5.58 -11.84
CA GLY A 49 12.94 -4.38 -12.61
C GLY A 49 12.16 -3.15 -12.16
N ASN A 50 11.74 -2.32 -13.12
CA ASN A 50 11.13 -1.01 -12.83
C ASN A 50 9.88 -1.13 -11.94
N ARG A 51 9.05 -2.16 -12.11
CA ARG A 51 7.84 -2.35 -11.29
C ARG A 51 8.16 -2.61 -9.83
N ALA A 52 9.15 -3.47 -9.57
CA ALA A 52 9.61 -3.71 -8.20
C ALA A 52 10.20 -2.44 -7.59
N ALA A 53 10.99 -1.69 -8.36
CA ALA A 53 11.57 -0.42 -7.92
C ALA A 53 10.47 0.61 -7.56
N LEU A 54 9.45 0.75 -8.39
CA LEU A 54 8.31 1.64 -8.13
C LEU A 54 7.58 1.27 -6.84
N LEU A 55 7.33 -0.03 -6.61
CA LEU A 55 6.70 -0.51 -5.38
C LEU A 55 7.55 -0.19 -4.15
N VAL A 56 8.86 -0.42 -4.23
CA VAL A 56 9.80 -0.18 -3.12
C VAL A 56 9.88 1.29 -2.79
N ILE A 57 9.98 2.17 -3.80
CA ILE A 57 10.00 3.63 -3.60
C ILE A 57 8.70 4.08 -2.93
N ALA A 58 7.55 3.65 -3.46
CA ALA A 58 6.26 4.02 -2.89
C ALA A 58 6.09 3.51 -1.46
N ALA A 59 6.53 2.28 -1.18
CA ALA A 59 6.49 1.70 0.15
C ALA A 59 7.39 2.46 1.13
N GLY A 60 8.58 2.86 0.70
CA GLY A 60 9.50 3.68 1.49
C GLY A 60 8.89 5.05 1.84
N ASP A 61 8.24 5.71 0.88
CA ASP A 61 7.57 6.99 1.11
C ASP A 61 6.39 6.84 2.10
N VAL A 62 5.61 5.76 2.00
CA VAL A 62 4.51 5.48 2.95
C VAL A 62 5.03 5.17 4.34
N ALA A 63 6.06 4.34 4.46
CA ALA A 63 6.70 4.02 5.74
C ALA A 63 7.30 5.27 6.40
N ALA A 64 7.96 6.13 5.63
CA ALA A 64 8.50 7.40 6.12
C ALA A 64 7.38 8.35 6.62
N ALA A 65 6.24 8.38 5.93
CA ALA A 65 5.08 9.15 6.37
C ALA A 65 4.48 8.61 7.67
N LEU A 66 4.38 7.29 7.84
CA LEU A 66 3.93 6.65 9.08
C LEU A 66 4.87 6.95 10.26
N LEU A 67 6.18 6.89 10.02
CA LEU A 67 7.17 7.26 11.03
C LEU A 67 7.05 8.72 11.45
N LYS A 68 6.91 9.63 10.47
CA LYS A 68 6.71 11.06 10.74
C LYS A 68 5.41 11.33 11.52
N ALA A 69 4.39 10.51 11.33
CA ALA A 69 3.13 10.58 12.07
C ALA A 69 3.22 9.94 13.48
N GLY A 70 4.34 9.30 13.83
CA GLY A 70 4.53 8.60 15.10
C GLY A 70 3.76 7.28 15.19
N THR A 71 3.42 6.67 14.05
CA THR A 71 2.64 5.42 13.98
C THR A 71 3.42 4.28 13.30
N GLY A 72 4.72 4.46 13.02
CA GLY A 72 5.57 3.43 12.40
C GLY A 72 5.64 2.13 13.20
N ASP A 73 5.89 2.22 14.51
CA ASP A 73 5.98 1.06 15.42
C ASP A 73 4.63 0.35 15.66
N GLN A 74 3.54 0.93 15.15
CA GLN A 74 2.19 0.40 15.24
C GLN A 74 1.63 0.13 13.84
N ALA A 75 2.48 -0.16 12.86
CA ALA A 75 2.05 -0.48 11.51
C ALA A 75 2.66 -1.80 11.03
N THR A 76 1.90 -2.55 10.23
CA THR A 76 2.38 -3.72 9.51
C THR A 76 2.31 -3.51 8.01
N VAL A 77 3.28 -4.08 7.28
CA VAL A 77 3.30 -4.11 5.83
C VAL A 77 3.12 -5.54 5.32
N HIS A 78 2.28 -5.68 4.30
CA HIS A 78 1.98 -6.94 3.61
C HIS A 78 2.14 -6.75 2.12
N VAL A 79 2.56 -7.79 1.40
CA VAL A 79 2.70 -7.76 -0.07
C VAL A 79 2.18 -9.08 -0.65
N TRP A 80 1.31 -9.01 -1.66
CA TRP A 80 0.73 -10.18 -2.32
C TRP A 80 0.22 -9.86 -3.73
N PRO A 81 0.12 -10.87 -4.62
CA PRO A 81 -0.38 -10.68 -5.97
C PRO A 81 -1.91 -10.63 -6.01
N GLN A 82 -2.43 -9.85 -6.95
CA GLN A 82 -3.80 -9.86 -7.44
C GLN A 82 -3.78 -10.11 -8.96
N PRO A 83 -4.92 -10.50 -9.59
CA PRO A 83 -4.96 -10.91 -11.00
C PRO A 83 -4.31 -9.94 -12.01
N ALA A 84 -4.26 -8.63 -11.72
CA ALA A 84 -3.66 -7.62 -12.59
C ALA A 84 -2.68 -6.67 -11.87
N ALA A 85 -2.28 -6.98 -10.64
CA ALA A 85 -1.46 -6.07 -9.85
C ALA A 85 -0.64 -6.80 -8.77
N LEU A 86 0.48 -6.21 -8.39
CA LEU A 86 1.10 -6.50 -7.10
C LEU A 86 0.61 -5.47 -6.09
N VAL A 87 0.09 -5.94 -4.96
CA VAL A 87 -0.49 -5.09 -3.92
C VAL A 87 0.43 -5.09 -2.71
N CYS A 88 0.69 -3.90 -2.19
CA CYS A 88 1.33 -3.69 -0.89
C CYS A 88 0.37 -2.90 -0.01
N THR A 89 0.15 -3.34 1.22
CA THR A 89 -0.64 -2.57 2.18
C THR A 89 0.14 -2.29 3.44
N PHE A 90 -0.09 -1.11 3.99
CA PHE A 90 0.31 -0.69 5.31
C PHE A 90 -0.94 -0.56 6.16
N ARG A 91 -0.98 -1.24 7.30
CA ARG A 91 -2.11 -1.18 8.24
C ARG A 91 -1.64 -0.69 9.59
N ALA A 92 -2.20 0.43 10.05
CA ALA A 92 -2.06 0.90 11.42
C ALA A 92 -2.85 -0.03 12.37
N LEU A 93 -2.17 -0.56 13.39
CA LEU A 93 -2.70 -1.49 14.39
C LEU A 93 -3.46 -0.77 15.50
N ASP A 94 -3.14 0.51 15.73
CA ASP A 94 -3.82 1.36 16.72
C ASP A 94 -5.18 1.89 16.24
N GLY A 95 -5.58 1.56 15.01
CA GLY A 95 -6.84 1.95 14.40
C GLY A 95 -6.89 3.41 13.95
N ARG A 96 -5.79 4.16 14.04
CA ARG A 96 -5.74 5.53 13.51
C ARG A 96 -5.77 5.52 12.00
N ASP A 97 -6.34 6.59 11.44
CA ASP A 97 -6.33 6.78 9.99
C ASP A 97 -4.88 6.82 9.47
N ALA A 98 -4.64 6.04 8.43
CA ALA A 98 -3.36 6.06 7.76
C ALA A 98 -3.13 7.44 7.13
N PRO A 99 -1.91 7.99 7.22
CA PRO A 99 -1.61 9.28 6.62
C PRO A 99 -1.86 9.19 5.11
N ARG A 100 -2.47 10.23 4.56
CA ARG A 100 -2.58 10.37 3.10
C ARG A 100 -1.19 10.71 2.56
N VAL A 101 -0.64 9.82 1.74
CA VAL A 101 0.70 9.99 1.16
C VAL A 101 0.55 10.27 -0.33
N PRO A 102 0.56 11.56 -0.75
CA PRO A 102 0.56 11.89 -2.17
C PRO A 102 1.92 11.54 -2.76
N LEU A 103 1.92 10.67 -3.78
CA LEU A 103 3.11 10.30 -4.56
C LEU A 103 3.02 10.86 -5.99
N PRO A 104 3.08 12.19 -6.18
CA PRO A 104 2.86 12.82 -7.50
C PRO A 104 3.88 12.34 -8.54
N ARG A 105 5.07 11.92 -8.12
CA ARG A 105 6.11 11.39 -9.02
C ARG A 105 5.76 10.03 -9.60
N LEU A 106 4.81 9.32 -9.00
CA LEU A 106 4.47 7.95 -9.36
C LEU A 106 3.01 7.77 -9.78
N GLN A 107 2.23 8.85 -9.86
CA GLN A 107 0.78 8.86 -10.04
C GLN A 107 0.27 8.11 -11.28
N ASP A 108 1.06 8.02 -12.35
CA ASP A 108 0.71 7.32 -13.59
C ASP A 108 1.25 5.87 -13.64
N GLN A 109 1.97 5.44 -12.60
CA GLN A 109 2.70 4.17 -12.55
C GLN A 109 2.31 3.27 -11.37
N VAL A 110 1.83 3.86 -10.28
CA VAL A 110 1.28 3.16 -9.11
C VAL A 110 0.06 3.90 -8.58
N GLU A 111 -0.92 3.13 -8.15
CA GLU A 111 -2.11 3.65 -7.49
C GLU A 111 -1.86 3.61 -5.98
N VAL A 112 -2.05 4.74 -5.30
CA VAL A 112 -2.00 4.80 -3.84
C VAL A 112 -3.33 5.28 -3.30
N THR A 113 -3.93 4.51 -2.40
CA THR A 113 -5.17 4.86 -1.72
C THR A 113 -5.01 4.71 -0.22
N SER A 114 -5.60 5.63 0.54
CA SER A 114 -5.67 5.53 2.00
C SER A 114 -7.14 5.52 2.41
N ALA A 115 -7.56 4.48 3.11
CA ALA A 115 -8.92 4.28 3.59
C ALA A 115 -8.89 3.77 5.03
N GLY A 116 -9.37 4.59 5.97
CA GLY A 116 -9.26 4.31 7.40
C GLY A 116 -7.80 4.04 7.79
N PRO A 117 -7.51 2.95 8.53
CA PRO A 117 -6.16 2.62 8.99
C PRO A 117 -5.27 1.96 7.91
N VAL A 118 -5.74 1.85 6.67
CA VAL A 118 -5.03 1.13 5.61
C VAL A 118 -4.59 2.07 4.50
N THR A 119 -3.30 2.03 4.17
CA THR A 119 -2.78 2.56 2.90
C THR A 119 -2.47 1.39 1.97
N THR A 120 -3.00 1.43 0.76
CA THR A 120 -2.80 0.44 -0.30
C THR A 120 -1.99 1.06 -1.41
N ILE A 121 -0.94 0.37 -1.84
CA ILE A 121 -0.15 0.65 -3.03
C ILE A 121 -0.42 -0.48 -4.03
N ARG A 122 -0.80 -0.16 -5.25
CA ARG A 122 -1.02 -1.13 -6.34
C ARG A 122 -0.10 -0.80 -7.49
N VAL A 123 0.68 -1.79 -7.92
CA VAL A 123 1.50 -1.71 -9.13
C VAL A 123 0.85 -2.57 -10.21
N PRO A 124 0.36 -1.98 -11.30
CA PRO A 124 -0.22 -2.74 -12.40
C PRO A 124 0.78 -3.73 -13.02
N LEU A 125 0.33 -4.97 -13.21
CA LEU A 125 1.08 -6.02 -13.90
C LEU A 125 0.52 -6.16 -15.33
N PRO A 126 1.37 -6.46 -16.33
CA PRO A 126 0.90 -6.72 -17.68
C PRO A 126 0.20 -8.08 -17.70
N ALA A 127 -0.88 -8.18 -18.46
CA ALA A 127 -1.58 -9.44 -18.72
C ALA A 127 -0.73 -10.40 -19.55
#